data_AF-A0A976EKZ2-F1
#
_entry.id   AF-A0A976EKZ2-F1
#
_cell.length_a   1.000
_cell.length_b   1.000
_cell.length_c   1.000
_cell.angle_alpha   90.00
_cell.angle_beta   90.00
_cell.angle_gamma   90.00
#
_symmetry.space_group_name_H-M   'P 1'
#
loop_
_entity.id
_entity.type
_entity.pdbx_description
1 polymer ?
#
loop_
_entity_poly.entity_id
_entity_poly.type
_entity_poly.pdbx_seq_one_letter_code
_entity_poly.pdbx_strand_id
1 'polypeptide(L)'
;MARPLLLALGRVNRVVSVSPASDPIPAATASITVAQAGASRCTVVSGLANVSAAGGAVSYTATCSNVTAGGYLWKLDGAAIAACTGSSCSVAMPANTSVSPVNRVVSVSPASDPIPAATASLTVAQAGASRCTVVSGVTSVPAAGGAVSYTATCSNVTAGGYLWKLDGASIAACTGSSCSVTMPANTSVSAVDRVVSVSPAANPIPAATASITVAQAAAVACSLDFNGDGAMNASDSLLFTRWLLGFRGDALVSGITPYPAGTTTTAFATAVTSRMVLGLVHDFDNNTKVDAATDGLLLLRLTQGLTGTAVTNGALGVGALRNTHELIRTHVNSSCGTSFAAAPTAAPTPSLSINTDATSLSALGAVYPASTTYSFISGNGGRSAVKFNGVANPGAIRIPNTAAMQFNTGATIDLWARIDSGTGMSGANGLASTSGWAMALVAKSHDGGSVALNALANDSNAAGSGYGFGAWSSSVSGWGTGTCTIVNRNPGAALGTWFRLTAVASTTTGTRIYHNKQLIYSCPSAVPNFTGMNGQDLYIGRYSSVWYPLDGAVQDIRIYQQALTDAQVQALP
;
A
#
# COMPACT_ATOMS: atom_id res chain seq x y z
N MET A 1 -12.60 12.35 84.35
CA MET A 1 -12.22 12.38 85.77
C MET A 1 -12.53 11.02 86.39
N ALA A 2 -11.50 10.20 86.58
CA ALA A 2 -11.54 9.01 87.43
C ALA A 2 -10.16 8.96 88.13
N ARG A 3 -10.19 8.99 89.46
CA ARG A 3 -9.03 9.16 90.35
C ARG A 3 -8.05 8.00 90.19
N PRO A 4 -6.73 8.24 90.08
CA PRO A 4 -5.76 7.19 90.33
C PRO A 4 -5.77 6.89 91.83
N LEU A 5 -6.01 5.62 92.14
CA LEU A 5 -5.86 5.02 93.46
C LEU A 5 -4.42 5.30 93.94
N LEU A 6 -4.28 6.18 94.94
CA LEU A 6 -3.00 6.43 95.61
C LEU A 6 -2.66 5.14 96.36
N LEU A 7 -1.82 4.26 95.78
CA LEU A 7 -1.21 3.17 96.54
C LEU A 7 -0.32 3.82 97.61
N ALA A 8 -0.85 3.92 98.81
CA ALA A 8 -0.13 4.39 99.98
C ALA A 8 1.09 3.48 100.20
N LEU A 9 2.30 4.04 100.08
CA LEU A 9 3.54 3.41 100.50
C LEU A 9 3.46 3.19 102.02
N GLY A 10 3.08 1.99 102.44
CA GLY A 10 2.97 1.63 103.86
C GLY A 10 4.35 1.59 104.51
N ARG A 11 4.64 2.53 105.40
CA ARG A 11 5.78 2.43 106.33
C ARG A 11 5.38 1.51 107.48
N VAL A 12 6.11 0.41 107.67
CA VAL A 12 5.93 -0.47 108.84
C VAL A 12 6.94 -0.06 109.90
N ASN A 13 6.46 0.56 110.99
CA ASN A 13 7.29 0.86 112.15
C ASN A 13 7.30 -0.34 113.10
N ARG A 14 8.49 -0.82 113.46
CA ARG A 14 8.66 -1.77 114.57
C ARG A 14 9.37 -1.06 115.72
N VAL A 15 8.81 -1.19 116.92
CA VAL A 15 9.32 -0.54 118.13
C VAL A 15 9.88 -1.60 119.06
N VAL A 16 11.09 -1.37 119.56
CA VAL A 16 11.71 -2.18 120.61
C VAL A 16 11.86 -1.30 121.85
N SER A 17 11.39 -1.80 123.00
CA SER A 17 11.42 -1.10 124.29
C SER A 17 12.24 -1.87 125.31
N VAL A 18 13.00 -1.17 126.15
CA VAL A 18 13.71 -1.77 127.29
C VAL A 18 13.57 -0.91 128.55
N SER A 19 13.31 -1.55 129.70
CA SER A 19 13.25 -0.95 131.04
C SER A 19 14.04 -1.77 132.06
N PRO A 20 14.63 -1.16 133.10
CA PRO A 20 15.16 -1.88 134.25
C PRO A 20 14.04 -2.53 135.08
N ALA A 21 14.29 -3.72 135.63
CA ALA A 21 13.24 -4.54 136.26
C ALA A 21 12.75 -4.03 137.64
N SER A 22 13.51 -3.18 138.33
CA SER A 22 13.20 -2.70 139.69
C SER A 22 12.42 -1.38 139.75
N ASP A 23 12.24 -0.71 138.61
CA ASP A 23 11.33 0.42 138.45
C ASP A 23 10.90 0.49 136.97
N PRO A 24 9.71 -0.02 136.58
CA PRO A 24 9.43 -0.33 135.18
C PRO A 24 9.25 0.89 134.26
N ILE A 25 9.30 2.12 134.79
CA ILE A 25 8.99 3.34 134.03
C ILE A 25 10.00 4.44 134.40
N PRO A 26 10.71 5.03 133.42
CA PRO A 26 10.36 5.09 132.00
C PRO A 26 11.17 4.13 131.09
N ALA A 27 10.48 3.37 130.24
CA ALA A 27 11.10 2.52 129.21
C ALA A 27 11.68 3.35 128.06
N ALA A 28 12.95 3.13 127.73
CA ALA A 28 13.52 3.69 126.51
C ALA A 28 13.02 2.89 125.30
N THR A 29 12.41 3.57 124.33
CA THR A 29 11.91 2.97 123.08
C THR A 29 12.73 3.46 121.89
N ALA A 30 13.11 2.54 121.00
CA ALA A 30 13.68 2.85 119.71
C ALA A 30 12.77 2.28 118.61
N SER A 31 12.46 3.09 117.61
CA SER A 31 11.69 2.68 116.45
C SER A 31 12.58 2.62 115.22
N ILE A 32 12.51 1.50 114.49
CA ILE A 32 13.08 1.36 113.15
C ILE A 32 11.94 1.45 112.13
N THR A 33 12.09 2.38 111.20
CA THR A 33 11.24 2.49 110.02
C THR A 33 11.90 1.74 108.87
N VAL A 34 11.26 0.66 108.40
CA VAL A 34 11.68 -0.01 107.16
C VAL A 34 10.91 0.59 106.00
N ALA A 35 11.61 1.23 105.06
CA ALA A 35 11.00 1.71 103.81
C ALA A 35 10.88 0.54 102.82
N GLN A 36 9.67 0.32 102.27
CA GLN A 36 9.47 -0.65 101.19
C GLN A 36 10.19 -0.17 99.92
N ALA A 37 10.94 -1.05 99.25
CA ALA A 37 11.54 -0.76 97.96
C ALA A 37 10.43 -0.42 96.94
N GLY A 38 10.57 0.70 96.22
CA GLY A 38 9.57 1.13 95.23
C GLY A 38 9.40 0.12 94.10
N ALA A 39 8.23 0.09 93.46
CA ALA A 39 7.96 -0.79 92.32
C ALA A 39 8.96 -0.57 91.17
N SER A 40 9.40 -1.65 90.54
CA SER A 40 10.26 -1.61 89.36
C SER A 40 9.46 -1.09 88.17
N ARG A 41 9.96 -0.07 87.46
CA ARG A 41 9.25 0.50 86.30
C ARG A 41 10.20 1.17 85.31
N CYS A 42 9.95 0.98 84.02
CA CYS A 42 10.62 1.71 82.95
C CYS A 42 9.74 2.86 82.46
N THR A 43 10.29 4.07 82.36
CA THR A 43 9.50 5.27 82.00
C THR A 43 9.86 5.84 80.64
N VAL A 44 11.09 5.60 80.15
CA VAL A 44 11.56 6.13 78.87
C VAL A 44 12.38 5.06 78.15
N VAL A 45 12.15 4.94 76.83
CA VAL A 45 13.06 4.30 75.88
C VAL A 45 13.49 5.34 74.87
N SER A 46 14.78 5.47 74.64
CA SER A 46 15.36 6.40 73.67
C SER A 46 16.28 5.66 72.71
N GLY A 47 16.26 6.06 71.45
CA GLY A 47 17.10 5.51 70.38
C GLY A 47 16.83 6.23 69.07
N LEU A 48 17.46 5.80 67.98
CA LEU A 48 17.22 6.39 66.67
C LEU A 48 15.75 6.19 66.25
N ALA A 49 15.18 7.20 65.59
CA ALA A 49 13.82 7.16 65.08
C ALA A 49 13.73 6.60 63.65
N ASN A 50 14.85 6.57 62.91
CA ASN A 50 14.88 6.15 61.51
C ASN A 50 16.17 5.38 61.19
N VAL A 51 16.06 4.38 60.31
CA VAL A 51 17.21 3.70 59.67
C VAL A 51 16.97 3.48 58.19
N SER A 52 18.07 3.30 57.44
CA SER A 52 18.02 3.05 56.00
C SER A 52 17.28 1.74 55.66
N ALA A 53 16.89 1.60 54.39
CA ALA A 53 16.23 0.38 53.89
C ALA A 53 17.06 -0.90 54.05
N ALA A 54 18.38 -0.79 54.16
CA ALA A 54 19.25 -1.93 54.44
C ALA A 54 19.08 -2.51 55.85
N GLY A 55 18.34 -1.83 56.74
CA GLY A 55 18.26 -2.19 58.14
C GLY A 55 19.56 -1.86 58.89
N GLY A 56 19.80 -2.56 59.99
CA GLY A 56 21.02 -2.43 60.79
C GLY A 56 20.80 -2.51 62.29
N ALA A 57 21.89 -2.61 63.05
CA ALA A 57 21.85 -2.62 64.51
C ALA A 57 21.71 -1.20 65.07
N VAL A 58 20.67 -0.97 65.88
CA VAL A 58 20.37 0.33 66.50
C VAL A 58 20.43 0.21 68.01
N SER A 59 21.21 1.07 68.66
CA SER A 59 21.28 1.10 70.11
C SER A 59 20.13 1.89 70.72
N TYR A 60 19.40 1.27 71.64
CA TYR A 60 18.40 1.88 72.50
C TYR A 60 18.85 1.90 73.95
N THR A 61 18.44 2.92 74.70
CA THR A 61 18.68 3.06 76.13
C THR A 61 17.37 3.24 76.88
N ALA A 62 17.30 2.68 78.09
CA ALA A 62 16.12 2.67 78.93
C ALA A 62 16.38 3.41 80.25
N THR A 63 15.44 4.27 80.64
CA THR A 63 15.41 4.87 81.97
C THR A 63 14.39 4.11 82.81
N CYS A 64 14.87 3.35 83.80
CA CYS A 64 14.04 2.56 84.69
C CYS A 64 14.43 2.80 86.16
N SER A 65 13.46 2.70 87.06
CA SER A 65 13.64 2.80 88.51
C SER A 65 13.51 1.42 89.13
N ASN A 66 14.33 1.12 90.13
CA ASN A 66 14.32 -0.15 90.89
C ASN A 66 14.47 -1.40 90.02
N VAL A 67 15.24 -1.33 88.92
CA VAL A 67 15.61 -2.48 88.08
C VAL A 67 17.11 -2.74 88.25
N THR A 68 17.48 -3.94 88.67
CA THR A 68 18.88 -4.35 88.80
C THR A 68 19.46 -4.78 87.46
N ALA A 69 20.80 -4.82 87.35
CA ALA A 69 21.47 -5.35 86.17
C ALA A 69 21.00 -6.80 85.91
N GLY A 70 20.58 -7.09 84.67
CA GLY A 70 19.97 -8.36 84.30
C GLY A 70 18.43 -8.38 84.35
N GLY A 71 17.80 -7.36 84.92
CA GLY A 71 16.35 -7.28 85.13
C GLY A 71 15.56 -6.59 84.01
N TYR A 72 16.12 -6.38 82.82
CA TYR A 72 15.45 -5.69 81.70
C TYR A 72 14.94 -6.70 80.67
N LEU A 73 13.70 -6.53 80.22
CA LEU A 73 13.08 -7.31 79.14
C LEU A 73 12.83 -6.40 77.93
N TRP A 74 13.66 -6.55 76.89
CA TRP A 74 13.55 -5.84 75.63
C TRP A 74 12.77 -6.65 74.60
N LYS A 75 11.92 -5.99 73.80
CA LYS A 75 11.17 -6.60 72.70
C LYS A 75 11.21 -5.76 71.43
N LEU A 76 11.20 -6.41 70.27
CA LEU A 76 10.97 -5.81 68.95
C LEU A 76 9.68 -6.40 68.38
N ASP A 77 8.70 -5.54 68.05
CA ASP A 77 7.37 -5.93 67.57
C ASP A 77 6.72 -7.03 68.45
N GLY A 78 6.95 -6.96 69.76
CA GLY A 78 6.44 -7.91 70.75
C GLY A 78 7.29 -9.17 70.98
N ALA A 79 8.28 -9.47 70.14
CA ALA A 79 9.20 -10.60 70.31
C ALA A 79 10.39 -10.24 71.20
N ALA A 80 10.73 -11.10 72.17
CA ALA A 80 11.81 -10.85 73.14
C ALA A 80 13.21 -10.91 72.51
N ILE A 81 14.07 -9.98 72.90
CA ILE A 81 15.47 -9.90 72.46
C ILE A 81 16.35 -10.47 73.57
N ALA A 82 16.58 -11.79 73.54
CA ALA A 82 17.22 -12.53 74.64
C ALA A 82 18.63 -12.02 75.03
N ALA A 83 19.37 -11.44 74.08
CA ALA A 83 20.71 -10.90 74.32
C ALA A 83 20.73 -9.59 75.12
N CYS A 84 19.58 -8.95 75.34
CA CYS A 84 19.48 -7.64 75.96
C CYS A 84 18.85 -7.73 77.35
N THR A 85 19.69 -7.69 78.39
CA THR A 85 19.26 -7.75 79.81
C THR A 85 19.72 -6.53 80.64
N GLY A 86 20.37 -5.56 80.00
CA GLY A 86 20.84 -4.31 80.62
C GLY A 86 19.98 -3.09 80.28
N SER A 87 20.38 -1.93 80.79
CA SER A 87 19.75 -0.63 80.53
C SER A 87 19.95 -0.10 79.11
N SER A 88 20.78 -0.78 78.30
CA SER A 88 20.94 -0.54 76.87
C SER A 88 20.80 -1.85 76.09
N CYS A 89 20.31 -1.74 74.86
CA CYS A 89 20.13 -2.88 73.95
C CYS A 89 20.50 -2.48 72.52
N SER A 90 21.27 -3.32 71.84
CA SER A 90 21.48 -3.21 70.39
C SER A 90 20.42 -4.05 69.67
N VAL A 91 19.48 -3.39 69.01
CA VAL A 91 18.34 -4.02 68.33
C VAL A 91 18.66 -4.14 66.85
N ALA A 92 18.69 -5.37 66.33
CA ALA A 92 18.88 -5.62 64.90
C ALA A 92 17.57 -5.36 64.13
N MET A 93 17.56 -4.33 63.29
CA MET A 93 16.44 -4.02 62.40
C MET A 93 16.60 -4.76 61.07
N PRO A 94 15.63 -5.59 60.64
CA PRO A 94 15.66 -6.24 59.33
C PRO A 94 15.64 -5.23 58.19
N ALA A 95 16.23 -5.58 57.05
CA ALA A 95 16.13 -4.80 55.81
C ALA A 95 14.66 -4.67 55.36
N ASN A 96 14.27 -3.49 54.90
CA ASN A 96 12.97 -3.23 54.31
C ASN A 96 13.05 -3.37 52.78
N THR A 97 12.54 -4.49 52.25
CA THR A 97 12.47 -4.75 50.80
C THR A 97 11.18 -4.22 50.16
N SER A 98 10.32 -3.55 50.93
CA SER A 98 9.05 -2.99 50.45
C SER A 98 9.26 -1.61 49.80
N VAL A 99 8.31 -1.24 48.93
CA VAL A 99 8.19 0.09 48.30
C VAL A 99 7.48 1.11 49.20
N SER A 100 7.40 0.84 50.50
CA SER A 100 6.83 1.74 51.50
C SER A 100 7.61 1.63 52.82
N PRO A 101 7.73 2.72 53.60
CA PRO A 101 8.38 2.68 54.91
C PRO A 101 7.66 1.72 55.87
N VAL A 102 8.41 1.03 56.72
CA VAL A 102 7.86 0.08 57.71
C VAL A 102 8.16 0.58 59.12
N ASN A 103 7.13 0.76 59.94
CA ASN A 103 7.29 1.12 61.35
C ASN A 103 7.49 -0.12 62.21
N ARG A 104 8.46 -0.05 63.12
CA ARG A 104 8.81 -1.07 64.11
C ARG A 104 8.71 -0.51 65.51
N VAL A 105 8.28 -1.31 66.47
CA VAL A 105 8.11 -0.90 67.87
C VAL A 105 9.11 -1.63 68.75
N VAL A 106 9.97 -0.86 69.41
CA VAL A 106 10.88 -1.36 70.46
C VAL A 106 10.26 -1.06 71.81
N SER A 107 10.22 -2.05 72.69
CA SER A 107 9.71 -1.85 74.05
C SER A 107 10.65 -2.42 75.10
N VAL A 108 10.67 -1.80 76.28
CA VAL A 108 11.40 -2.28 77.45
C VAL A 108 10.52 -2.24 78.69
N SER A 109 10.67 -3.25 79.52
CA SER A 109 9.99 -3.37 80.82
C SER A 109 10.90 -4.07 81.83
N PRO A 110 10.66 -3.92 83.13
CA PRO A 110 11.26 -4.79 84.13
C PRO A 110 10.88 -6.26 83.87
N ALA A 111 11.83 -7.18 83.89
CA ALA A 111 11.57 -8.60 83.68
C ALA A 111 10.67 -9.21 84.78
N SER A 112 10.74 -8.66 85.99
CA SER A 112 9.90 -9.05 87.13
C SER A 112 8.48 -8.49 87.08
N ASP A 113 8.25 -7.43 86.29
CA ASP A 113 6.95 -6.79 86.14
C ASP A 113 6.82 -6.16 84.74
N PRO A 114 6.46 -6.95 83.71
CA PRO A 114 6.60 -6.56 82.31
C PRO A 114 5.57 -5.53 81.81
N ILE A 115 4.72 -4.97 82.69
CA ILE A 115 3.66 -4.01 82.32
C ILE A 115 3.60 -2.86 83.34
N PRO A 116 3.54 -1.58 82.92
CA PRO A 116 3.58 -1.10 81.53
C PRO A 116 5.01 -1.00 80.98
N ALA A 117 5.19 -1.40 79.71
CA ALA A 117 6.44 -1.22 79.00
C ALA A 117 6.56 0.21 78.45
N ALA A 118 7.75 0.80 78.52
CA ALA A 118 8.05 2.00 77.77
C ALA A 118 8.35 1.61 76.31
N THR A 119 7.85 2.39 75.35
CA THR A 119 7.93 2.07 73.92
C THR A 119 8.59 3.19 73.12
N ALA A 120 9.38 2.84 72.12
CA ALA A 120 9.88 3.74 71.09
C ALA A 120 9.54 3.16 69.71
N SER A 121 9.12 4.02 68.77
CA SER A 121 8.87 3.63 67.38
C SER A 121 10.04 4.03 66.51
N LEU A 122 10.43 3.17 65.57
CA LEU A 122 11.42 3.46 64.54
C LEU A 122 10.86 3.12 63.16
N THR A 123 11.15 3.99 62.19
CA THR A 123 10.80 3.77 60.78
C THR A 123 12.00 3.20 60.04
N VAL A 124 11.85 2.04 59.40
CA VAL A 124 12.80 1.53 58.41
C VAL A 124 12.40 2.09 57.04
N ALA A 125 13.25 2.93 56.45
CA ALA A 125 12.98 3.59 55.18
C ALA A 125 12.72 2.58 54.04
N GLN A 126 11.98 2.98 53.01
CA GLN A 126 11.72 2.13 51.83
C GLN A 126 12.99 1.91 51.00
N ALA A 127 13.12 0.73 50.38
CA ALA A 127 14.04 0.58 49.26
C ALA A 127 13.55 1.47 48.11
N GLY A 128 14.43 2.26 47.49
CA GLY A 128 14.01 3.12 46.37
C GLY A 128 13.34 2.29 45.26
N ALA A 129 12.28 2.80 44.64
CA ALA A 129 11.59 2.08 43.58
C ALA A 129 12.56 1.73 42.44
N SER A 130 12.48 0.50 41.92
CA SER A 130 13.23 0.11 40.73
C SER A 130 12.74 0.91 39.53
N ARG A 131 13.63 1.60 38.82
CA ARG A 131 13.29 2.43 37.65
C ARG A 131 14.44 2.52 36.66
N CYS A 132 14.13 2.48 35.37
CA CYS A 132 15.05 2.84 34.29
C CYS A 132 14.75 4.26 33.78
N THR A 133 15.78 5.07 33.56
CA THR A 133 15.63 6.49 33.18
C THR A 133 16.18 6.80 31.79
N VAL A 134 17.21 6.06 31.36
CA VAL A 134 17.86 6.26 30.06
C VAL A 134 18.09 4.91 29.41
N VAL A 135 17.85 4.84 28.11
CA VAL A 135 18.37 3.79 27.22
C VAL A 135 19.14 4.48 26.10
N SER A 136 20.35 4.01 25.84
CA SER A 136 21.27 4.61 24.87
C SER A 136 21.84 3.51 23.97
N GLY A 137 22.03 3.83 22.70
CA GLY A 137 22.56 2.91 21.69
C GLY A 137 22.56 3.58 20.33
N VAL A 138 22.74 2.78 19.29
CA VAL A 138 22.71 3.27 17.90
C VAL A 138 21.33 3.83 17.55
N THR A 139 21.32 4.86 16.70
CA THR A 139 20.09 5.53 16.24
C THR A 139 19.73 5.19 14.81
N SER A 140 20.61 4.52 14.06
CA SER A 140 20.32 4.01 12.71
C SER A 140 21.11 2.75 12.36
N VAL A 141 20.54 1.93 11.47
CA VAL A 141 21.19 0.76 10.85
C VAL A 141 20.90 0.70 9.35
N PRO A 142 21.76 0.05 8.54
CA PRO A 142 21.49 -0.18 7.11
C PRO A 142 20.22 -1.00 6.86
N ALA A 143 19.73 -0.99 5.62
CA ALA A 143 18.54 -1.73 5.21
C ALA A 143 18.63 -3.25 5.45
N ALA A 144 19.84 -3.82 5.47
CA ALA A 144 20.06 -5.22 5.80
C ALA A 144 19.71 -5.56 7.27
N GLY A 145 19.46 -4.55 8.11
CA GLY A 145 19.29 -4.74 9.55
C GLY A 145 20.62 -5.10 10.23
N GLY A 146 20.54 -5.80 11.36
CA GLY A 146 21.71 -6.28 12.09
C GLY A 146 21.58 -6.21 13.61
N ALA A 147 22.48 -6.88 14.31
CA ALA A 147 22.56 -6.86 15.77
C ALA A 147 23.31 -5.61 16.25
N VAL A 148 22.70 -4.87 17.18
CA VAL A 148 23.24 -3.63 17.74
C VAL A 148 23.01 -3.57 19.24
N SER A 149 23.97 -2.98 19.96
CA SER A 149 23.96 -2.97 21.42
C SER A 149 23.33 -1.70 21.99
N TYR A 150 22.48 -1.90 22.99
CA TYR A 150 21.92 -0.84 23.84
C TYR A 150 22.35 -1.02 25.29
N THR A 151 22.45 0.09 26.01
CA THR A 151 22.74 0.13 27.45
C THR A 151 21.64 0.92 28.18
N ALA A 152 21.33 0.51 29.40
CA ALA A 152 20.29 1.09 30.24
C ALA A 152 20.86 1.66 31.54
N THR A 153 20.43 2.87 31.90
CA THR A 153 20.68 3.48 33.21
C THR A 153 19.46 3.26 34.09
N CYS A 154 19.60 2.42 35.12
CA CYS A 154 18.51 2.08 36.03
C CYS A 154 18.97 2.12 37.49
N SER A 155 18.05 2.46 38.38
CA SER A 155 18.25 2.49 39.84
C SER A 155 17.50 1.34 40.49
N ASN A 156 18.11 0.72 41.51
CA ASN A 156 17.51 -0.37 42.31
C ASN A 156 17.04 -1.57 41.47
N VAL A 157 17.78 -1.91 40.40
CA VAL A 157 17.57 -3.12 39.58
C VAL A 157 18.73 -4.08 39.81
N THR A 158 18.44 -5.30 40.22
CA THR A 158 19.44 -6.35 40.40
C THR A 158 19.78 -7.01 39.07
N ALA A 159 20.93 -7.70 38.99
CA ALA A 159 21.29 -8.50 37.82
C ALA A 159 20.18 -9.53 37.52
N GLY A 160 19.74 -9.61 36.27
CA GLY A 160 18.60 -10.44 35.85
C GLY A 160 17.24 -9.74 35.92
N GLY A 161 17.16 -8.53 36.50
CA GLY A 161 15.92 -7.79 36.72
C GLY A 161 15.51 -6.83 35.60
N TYR A 162 16.08 -6.93 34.40
CA TYR A 162 15.80 -6.05 33.26
C TYR A 162 14.86 -6.72 32.26
N LEU A 163 13.88 -5.96 31.77
CA LEU A 163 12.94 -6.38 30.73
C LEU A 163 13.13 -5.51 29.48
N TRP A 164 13.77 -6.08 28.45
CA TRP A 164 14.00 -5.42 27.17
C TRP A 164 12.93 -5.78 26.14
N LYS A 165 12.51 -4.81 25.34
CA LYS A 165 11.53 -5.00 24.26
C LYS A 165 11.90 -4.25 22.99
N LEU A 166 11.58 -4.82 21.83
CA LEU A 166 11.58 -4.17 20.52
C LEU A 166 10.13 -4.09 20.02
N ASP A 167 9.64 -2.89 19.74
CA ASP A 167 8.25 -2.62 19.33
C ASP A 167 7.20 -3.30 20.24
N GLY A 168 7.50 -3.36 21.55
CA GLY A 168 6.65 -4.00 22.56
C GLY A 168 6.83 -5.52 22.71
N ALA A 169 7.55 -6.20 21.81
CA ALA A 169 7.86 -7.62 21.91
C ALA A 169 9.10 -7.87 22.79
N SER A 170 9.01 -8.84 23.72
CA SER A 170 10.07 -9.11 24.71
C SER A 170 11.29 -9.81 24.11
N ILE A 171 12.48 -9.37 24.50
CA ILE A 171 13.76 -9.97 24.07
C ILE A 171 14.28 -10.85 25.21
N ALA A 172 13.89 -12.13 25.21
CA ALA A 172 14.13 -13.05 26.32
C ALA A 172 15.61 -13.24 26.70
N ALA A 173 16.53 -13.09 25.74
CA ALA A 173 17.97 -13.23 25.98
C ALA A 173 18.59 -12.06 26.77
N CYS A 174 17.87 -10.94 26.92
CA CYS A 174 18.40 -9.72 27.53
C CYS A 174 17.82 -9.50 28.93
N THR A 175 18.60 -9.83 29.96
CA THR A 175 18.23 -9.67 31.38
C THR A 175 19.20 -8.77 32.17
N GLY A 176 20.22 -8.20 31.49
CA GLY A 176 21.22 -7.31 32.06
C GLY A 176 21.00 -5.83 31.72
N SER A 177 21.91 -4.98 32.20
CA SER A 177 21.95 -3.54 31.91
C SER A 177 22.33 -3.21 30.47
N SER A 178 22.74 -4.20 29.68
CA SER A 178 22.96 -4.09 28.25
C SER A 178 22.21 -5.20 27.49
N CYS A 179 21.85 -4.92 26.24
CA CYS A 179 21.15 -5.84 25.37
C CYS A 179 21.62 -5.71 23.92
N SER A 180 21.92 -6.83 23.28
CA SER A 180 22.13 -6.90 21.84
C SER A 180 20.77 -7.12 21.15
N VAL A 181 20.25 -6.09 20.50
CA VAL A 181 18.95 -6.10 19.81
C VAL A 181 19.19 -6.36 18.32
N THR A 182 18.54 -7.39 17.78
CA THR A 182 18.62 -7.69 16.33
C THR A 182 17.52 -6.96 15.59
N MET A 183 17.90 -6.05 14.70
CA MET A 183 16.99 -5.33 13.83
C MET A 183 16.67 -6.15 12.59
N PRO A 184 15.39 -6.36 12.24
CA PRO A 184 15.02 -7.03 11.01
C PRO A 184 15.42 -6.18 9.80
N ALA A 185 15.73 -6.85 8.68
CA ALA A 185 15.98 -6.16 7.41
C ALA A 185 14.73 -5.39 6.94
N ASN A 186 14.94 -4.20 6.38
CA ASN A 186 13.93 -3.38 5.74
C ASN A 186 14.02 -3.55 4.21
N THR A 187 12.99 -4.14 3.61
CA THR A 187 12.88 -4.30 2.15
C THR A 187 12.04 -3.21 1.50
N SER A 188 11.56 -2.24 2.26
CA SER A 188 10.72 -1.13 1.77
C SER A 188 11.57 0.01 1.22
N VAL A 189 11.00 0.77 0.27
CA VAL A 189 11.57 2.03 -0.26
C VAL A 189 11.43 3.21 0.70
N SER A 190 10.89 2.99 1.89
CA SER A 190 10.82 3.98 2.97
C SER A 190 11.56 3.47 4.20
N ALA A 191 12.21 4.40 4.92
CA ALA A 191 12.83 4.08 6.20
C ALA A 191 11.75 3.70 7.24
N VAL A 192 12.11 2.82 8.17
CA VAL A 192 11.21 2.34 9.22
C VAL A 192 11.80 2.65 10.59
N ASP A 193 11.06 3.39 11.40
CA ASP A 193 11.42 3.64 12.79
C ASP A 193 10.93 2.50 13.69
N ARG A 194 11.79 2.11 14.63
CA ARG A 194 11.57 1.06 15.62
C ARG A 194 11.83 1.61 17.01
N VAL A 195 11.16 1.05 18.01
CA VAL A 195 11.29 1.49 19.41
C VAL A 195 11.90 0.38 20.25
N VAL A 196 13.08 0.66 20.82
CA VAL A 196 13.69 -0.17 21.86
C VAL A 196 13.28 0.39 23.21
N SER A 197 12.83 -0.48 24.12
CA SER A 197 12.45 -0.08 25.47
C SER A 197 13.03 -1.00 26.53
N VAL A 198 13.29 -0.44 27.70
CA VAL A 198 13.80 -1.16 28.87
C VAL A 198 13.09 -0.70 30.14
N SER A 199 12.69 -1.66 30.97
CA SER A 199 12.15 -1.40 32.31
C SER A 199 12.62 -2.46 33.30
N PRO A 200 12.54 -2.17 34.61
CA PRO A 200 12.70 -3.19 35.63
C PRO A 200 11.58 -4.25 35.51
N ALA A 201 11.93 -5.53 35.57
CA ALA A 201 10.95 -6.62 35.53
C ALA A 201 9.94 -6.55 36.69
N ALA A 202 10.38 -6.10 37.86
CA ALA A 202 9.54 -5.90 39.04
C ALA A 202 8.64 -4.64 38.96
N ASN A 203 8.96 -3.70 38.06
CA ASN A 203 8.18 -2.48 37.87
C ASN A 203 8.22 -2.04 36.39
N PRO A 204 7.44 -2.68 35.51
CA PRO A 204 7.60 -2.54 34.07
C PRO A 204 7.23 -1.17 33.49
N ILE A 205 6.65 -0.27 34.29
CA ILE A 205 6.11 1.02 33.86
C ILE A 205 6.56 2.14 34.82
N PRO A 206 7.10 3.28 34.32
CA PRO A 206 7.38 3.59 32.91
C PRO A 206 8.68 2.95 32.41
N ALA A 207 8.71 2.57 31.13
CA ALA A 207 9.91 2.11 30.45
C ALA A 207 10.69 3.29 29.87
N ALA A 208 12.03 3.23 29.91
CA ALA A 208 12.87 4.12 29.12
C ALA A 208 12.85 3.65 27.66
N THR A 209 12.80 4.59 26.71
CA THR A 209 12.67 4.29 25.26
C THR A 209 13.78 4.98 24.45
N ALA A 210 14.21 4.32 23.38
CA ALA A 210 15.08 4.86 22.34
C ALA A 210 14.50 4.50 20.97
N SER A 211 14.55 5.45 20.04
CA SER A 211 14.16 5.22 18.65
C SER A 211 15.38 4.85 17.81
N ILE A 212 15.17 3.96 16.85
CA ILE A 212 16.18 3.59 15.85
C ILE A 212 15.52 3.50 14.48
N THR A 213 16.17 4.10 13.48
CA THR A 213 15.72 4.05 12.09
C THR A 213 16.44 2.95 11.32
N VAL A 214 15.70 2.01 10.75
CA VAL A 214 16.21 1.06 9.75
C VAL A 214 16.09 1.73 8.39
N ALA A 215 17.23 1.98 7.73
CA ALA A 215 17.27 2.67 6.45
C ALA A 215 16.40 1.97 5.39
N GLN A 216 15.89 2.72 4.42
CA GLN A 216 15.19 2.17 3.27
C GLN A 216 16.09 1.21 2.49
N ALA A 217 15.50 0.18 1.89
CA ALA A 217 16.18 -0.64 0.90
C ALA A 217 16.75 0.25 -0.21
N ALA A 218 17.96 -0.07 -0.66
CA ALA A 218 18.45 0.49 -1.91
C ALA A 218 17.40 0.17 -2.98
N ALA A 219 16.90 1.21 -3.66
CA ALA A 219 16.01 1.02 -4.79
C ALA A 219 16.67 -0.01 -5.73
N VAL A 220 15.89 -0.97 -6.25
CA VAL A 220 16.37 -1.76 -7.39
C VAL A 220 16.75 -0.72 -8.43
N ALA A 221 18.04 -0.57 -8.70
CA ALA A 221 18.52 0.41 -9.64
C ALA A 221 17.87 0.08 -10.97
N CYS A 222 16.92 0.91 -11.41
CA CYS A 222 16.29 0.71 -12.69
C CYS A 222 17.38 0.84 -13.75
N SER A 223 17.67 -0.26 -14.44
CA SER A 223 18.66 -0.29 -15.53
C SER A 223 18.31 0.64 -16.70
N LEU A 224 17.08 1.16 -16.72
CA LEU A 224 16.56 2.11 -17.69
C LEU A 224 16.52 3.55 -17.16
N ASP A 225 17.01 3.83 -15.94
CA ASP A 225 17.23 5.20 -15.44
C ASP A 225 18.63 5.67 -15.88
N PHE A 226 18.69 6.25 -17.07
CA PHE A 226 19.93 6.63 -17.72
C PHE A 226 20.40 8.03 -17.34
N ASN A 227 19.46 8.94 -17.02
CA ASN A 227 19.81 10.26 -16.52
C ASN A 227 20.18 10.25 -15.02
N GLY A 228 19.85 9.18 -14.29
CA GLY A 228 20.18 8.97 -12.89
C GLY A 228 19.36 9.83 -11.93
N ASP A 229 18.16 10.26 -12.34
CA ASP A 229 17.26 11.08 -11.51
C ASP A 229 16.36 10.24 -10.57
N GLY A 230 16.46 8.91 -10.64
CA GLY A 230 15.70 7.97 -9.83
C GLY A 230 14.34 7.60 -10.41
N ALA A 231 13.96 8.12 -11.57
CA ALA A 231 12.67 7.87 -12.20
C ALA A 231 12.81 7.61 -13.70
N MET A 232 12.45 6.41 -14.14
CA MET A 232 12.38 6.09 -15.57
C MET A 232 11.26 6.91 -16.25
N ASN A 233 11.63 7.77 -17.19
CA ASN A 233 10.71 8.68 -17.89
C ASN A 233 11.11 8.96 -19.36
N ALA A 234 10.47 9.97 -19.98
CA ALA A 234 10.71 10.32 -21.39
C ALA A 234 12.15 10.76 -21.69
N SER A 235 12.87 11.28 -20.68
CA SER A 235 14.28 11.63 -20.82
C SER A 235 15.14 10.38 -20.98
N ASP A 236 14.85 9.32 -20.22
CA ASP A 236 15.56 8.05 -20.33
C ASP A 236 15.32 7.34 -21.65
N SER A 237 14.06 7.28 -22.10
CA SER A 237 13.74 6.68 -23.39
C SER A 237 14.37 7.44 -24.56
N LEU A 238 14.48 8.77 -24.44
CA LEU A 238 15.18 9.61 -25.41
C LEU A 238 16.70 9.36 -25.38
N LEU A 239 17.31 9.30 -24.19
CA LEU A 239 18.74 8.96 -24.04
C LEU A 239 19.06 7.58 -24.61
N PHE A 240 18.24 6.58 -24.29
CA PHE A 240 18.35 5.22 -24.80
C PHE A 240 18.27 5.19 -26.33
N THR A 241 17.24 5.84 -26.90
CA THR A 241 17.06 5.91 -28.36
C THR A 241 18.23 6.61 -29.05
N ARG A 242 18.71 7.73 -28.49
CA ARG A 242 19.88 8.46 -29.03
C ARG A 242 21.14 7.62 -28.95
N TRP A 243 21.35 6.90 -27.85
CA TRP A 243 22.49 5.99 -27.72
C TRP A 243 22.48 4.91 -28.81
N LEU A 244 21.33 4.28 -29.06
CA LEU A 244 21.17 3.28 -30.10
C LEU A 244 21.34 3.85 -31.52
N LEU A 245 21.00 5.12 -31.73
CA LEU A 245 21.26 5.86 -32.97
C LEU A 245 22.72 6.33 -33.12
N GLY A 246 23.60 6.07 -32.14
CA GLY A 246 25.03 6.40 -32.21
C GLY A 246 25.42 7.77 -31.65
N PHE A 247 24.50 8.53 -31.05
CA PHE A 247 24.83 9.80 -30.41
C PHE A 247 25.69 9.57 -29.16
N ARG A 248 26.74 10.38 -28.97
CA ARG A 248 27.69 10.30 -27.85
C ARG A 248 28.07 11.71 -27.36
N GLY A 249 28.69 11.81 -26.19
CA GLY A 249 29.14 13.08 -25.61
C GLY A 249 28.00 14.07 -25.41
N ASP A 250 28.25 15.36 -25.58
CA ASP A 250 27.25 16.42 -25.38
C ASP A 250 26.00 16.24 -26.29
N ALA A 251 26.15 15.64 -27.48
CA ALA A 251 25.04 15.37 -28.38
C ALA A 251 24.05 14.32 -27.84
N LEU A 252 24.53 13.37 -27.01
CA LEU A 252 23.67 12.37 -26.34
C LEU A 252 22.67 13.05 -25.40
N VAL A 253 23.14 14.02 -24.62
CA VAL A 253 22.40 14.66 -23.54
C VAL A 253 21.77 15.99 -23.92
N SER A 254 21.95 16.45 -25.16
CA SER A 254 21.46 17.74 -25.64
C SER A 254 19.95 17.92 -25.38
N GLY A 255 19.60 19.00 -24.67
CA GLY A 255 18.23 19.35 -24.31
C GLY A 255 17.60 18.53 -23.18
N ILE A 256 18.34 17.62 -22.54
CA ILE A 256 17.89 16.92 -21.32
C ILE A 256 18.20 17.81 -20.11
N THR A 257 17.17 18.28 -19.42
CA THR A 257 17.30 19.13 -18.23
C THR A 257 16.30 18.69 -17.14
N PRO A 258 16.58 18.96 -15.85
CA PRO A 258 17.77 19.61 -15.30
C PRO A 258 18.98 18.66 -15.20
N TYR A 259 20.19 19.21 -15.32
CA TYR A 259 21.40 18.48 -14.93
C TYR A 259 21.53 18.41 -13.41
N PRO A 260 22.15 17.37 -12.85
CA PRO A 260 22.53 17.36 -11.44
C PRO A 260 23.29 18.65 -11.08
N ALA A 261 22.94 19.27 -9.95
CA ALA A 261 23.51 20.55 -9.55
C ALA A 261 25.04 20.50 -9.50
N GLY A 262 25.70 21.48 -10.13
CA GLY A 262 27.16 21.58 -10.18
C GLY A 262 27.84 20.70 -11.24
N THR A 263 27.09 20.05 -12.14
CA THR A 263 27.67 19.27 -13.25
C THR A 263 27.68 20.04 -14.57
N THR A 264 28.73 19.84 -15.38
CA THR A 264 28.79 20.34 -16.77
C THR A 264 28.07 19.36 -17.71
N THR A 265 27.66 19.82 -18.89
CA THR A 265 27.05 18.95 -19.93
C THR A 265 27.92 17.72 -20.23
N THR A 266 29.23 17.92 -20.37
CA THR A 266 30.19 16.83 -20.65
C THR A 266 30.33 15.86 -19.48
N ALA A 267 30.32 16.34 -18.24
CA ALA A 267 30.34 15.48 -17.05
C ALA A 267 29.05 14.65 -16.95
N PHE A 268 27.90 15.28 -17.23
CA PHE A 268 26.62 14.58 -17.30
C PHE A 268 26.58 13.54 -18.42
N ALA A 269 27.04 13.86 -19.63
CA ALA A 269 27.16 12.90 -20.73
C ALA A 269 28.04 11.70 -20.39
N THR A 270 29.14 11.93 -19.65
CA THR A 270 30.02 10.86 -19.17
C THR A 270 29.30 9.95 -18.17
N ALA A 271 28.51 10.53 -17.26
CA ALA A 271 27.70 9.79 -16.29
C ALA A 271 26.54 9.01 -16.94
N VAL A 272 25.90 9.55 -17.97
CA VAL A 272 24.91 8.81 -18.78
C VAL A 272 25.58 7.65 -19.52
N THR A 273 26.74 7.90 -20.13
CA THR A 273 27.51 6.88 -20.85
C THR A 273 27.90 5.71 -19.96
N SER A 274 28.27 5.95 -18.69
CA SER A 274 28.59 4.86 -17.75
C SER A 274 27.39 4.02 -17.34
N ARG A 275 26.16 4.53 -17.49
CA ARG A 275 24.91 3.79 -17.25
C ARG A 275 24.42 3.03 -18.47
N MET A 276 24.87 3.41 -19.68
CA MET A 276 24.51 2.77 -20.96
C MET A 276 25.19 1.41 -21.18
N VAL A 277 25.00 0.48 -20.23
CA VAL A 277 25.47 -0.90 -20.30
C VAL A 277 24.33 -1.79 -20.78
N LEU A 278 24.20 -1.91 -22.10
CA LEU A 278 23.08 -2.60 -22.73
C LEU A 278 23.24 -4.13 -22.70
N GLY A 279 22.12 -4.84 -22.65
CA GLY A 279 22.02 -6.30 -22.59
C GLY A 279 20.59 -6.77 -22.84
N LEU A 280 20.30 -8.05 -22.66
CA LEU A 280 18.98 -8.64 -23.01
C LEU A 280 17.78 -8.02 -22.28
N VAL A 281 17.99 -7.36 -21.14
CA VAL A 281 16.92 -6.62 -20.45
C VAL A 281 16.41 -5.41 -21.26
N HIS A 282 17.25 -4.88 -22.16
CA HIS A 282 16.95 -3.75 -23.05
C HIS A 282 16.39 -4.19 -24.40
N ASP A 283 16.44 -5.48 -24.73
CA ASP A 283 15.73 -6.08 -25.87
C ASP A 283 14.27 -6.25 -25.44
N PHE A 284 13.40 -5.32 -25.83
CA PHE A 284 12.01 -5.20 -25.40
C PHE A 284 11.03 -6.03 -26.24
N ASP A 285 11.38 -6.41 -27.47
CA ASP A 285 10.58 -7.31 -28.30
C ASP A 285 11.09 -8.77 -28.29
N ASN A 286 12.22 -9.02 -27.62
CA ASN A 286 12.88 -10.32 -27.49
C ASN A 286 13.33 -10.90 -28.84
N ASN A 287 13.79 -10.07 -29.76
CA ASN A 287 14.26 -10.49 -31.08
C ASN A 287 15.77 -10.81 -31.12
N THR A 288 16.45 -10.79 -29.96
CA THR A 288 17.89 -10.98 -29.73
C THR A 288 18.79 -9.79 -30.09
N LYS A 289 18.20 -8.65 -30.46
CA LYS A 289 18.88 -7.40 -30.78
C LYS A 289 18.34 -6.28 -29.90
N VAL A 290 19.16 -5.24 -29.74
CA VAL A 290 18.75 -4.00 -29.09
C VAL A 290 18.93 -2.89 -30.11
N ASP A 291 17.86 -2.53 -30.80
CA ASP A 291 17.89 -1.63 -31.95
C ASP A 291 16.99 -0.40 -31.72
N ALA A 292 17.39 0.76 -32.27
CA ALA A 292 16.64 2.00 -32.09
C ALA A 292 15.22 1.94 -32.68
N ALA A 293 15.08 1.28 -33.83
CA ALA A 293 13.81 1.17 -34.56
C ALA A 293 12.81 0.22 -33.89
N THR A 294 13.28 -0.65 -32.99
CA THR A 294 12.46 -1.57 -32.22
C THR A 294 12.41 -1.12 -30.78
N ASP A 295 13.45 -1.37 -30.00
CA ASP A 295 13.50 -1.21 -28.56
C ASP A 295 13.46 0.26 -28.15
N GLY A 296 14.21 1.11 -28.85
CA GLY A 296 14.14 2.56 -28.66
C GLY A 296 12.72 3.09 -28.86
N LEU A 297 12.09 2.70 -29.96
CA LEU A 297 10.72 3.12 -30.29
C LEU A 297 9.66 2.55 -29.33
N LEU A 298 9.79 1.29 -28.91
CA LEU A 298 8.91 0.65 -27.93
C LEU A 298 8.96 1.39 -26.59
N LEU A 299 10.17 1.66 -26.08
CA LEU A 299 10.35 2.36 -24.81
C LEU A 299 9.82 3.79 -24.88
N LEU A 300 10.11 4.49 -25.97
CA LEU A 300 9.61 5.84 -26.21
C LEU A 300 8.08 5.87 -26.14
N ARG A 301 7.40 4.94 -26.83
CA ARG A 301 5.94 4.86 -26.84
C ARG A 301 5.35 4.50 -25.48
N LEU A 302 6.00 3.62 -24.72
CA LEU A 302 5.61 3.34 -23.33
C LEU A 302 5.70 4.59 -22.46
N THR A 303 6.81 5.35 -22.53
CA THR A 303 6.99 6.59 -21.75
C THR A 303 6.04 7.72 -22.16
N GLN A 304 5.48 7.66 -23.38
CA GLN A 304 4.40 8.55 -23.83
C GLN A 304 3.01 8.13 -23.32
N GLY A 305 2.90 7.02 -22.60
CA GLY A 305 1.64 6.50 -22.09
C GLY A 305 0.79 5.78 -23.14
N LEU A 306 1.35 5.44 -24.30
CA LEU A 306 0.64 4.66 -25.30
C LEU A 306 0.44 3.23 -24.81
N THR A 307 -0.66 2.60 -25.25
CA THR A 307 -0.98 1.20 -24.92
C THR A 307 -1.45 0.43 -26.14
N GLY A 308 -1.50 -0.90 -26.02
CA GLY A 308 -1.99 -1.78 -27.07
C GLY A 308 -1.16 -1.69 -28.35
N THR A 309 -1.82 -1.81 -29.51
CA THR A 309 -1.17 -1.78 -30.82
C THR A 309 -0.43 -0.47 -31.12
N ALA A 310 -0.78 0.63 -30.45
CA ALA A 310 -0.07 1.90 -30.60
C ALA A 310 1.40 1.80 -30.12
N VAL A 311 1.70 0.89 -29.19
CA VAL A 311 3.08 0.62 -28.74
C VAL A 311 3.81 -0.23 -29.78
N THR A 312 3.21 -1.31 -30.27
CA THR A 312 3.91 -2.31 -31.09
C THR A 312 3.93 -2.01 -32.59
N ASN A 313 3.04 -1.17 -33.12
CA ASN A 313 2.89 -1.04 -34.57
C ASN A 313 4.16 -0.50 -35.26
N GLY A 314 4.76 -1.30 -36.15
CA GLY A 314 6.00 -0.95 -36.84
C GLY A 314 7.22 -0.83 -35.93
N ALA A 315 7.16 -1.34 -34.69
CA ALA A 315 8.24 -1.28 -33.70
C ALA A 315 8.70 -2.68 -33.24
N LEU A 316 8.24 -3.74 -33.90
CA LEU A 316 8.68 -5.12 -33.65
C LEU A 316 9.68 -5.54 -34.72
N GLY A 317 10.80 -6.09 -34.30
CA GLY A 317 11.80 -6.67 -35.17
C GLY A 317 11.40 -8.04 -35.70
N VAL A 318 12.11 -8.48 -36.74
CA VAL A 318 11.92 -9.80 -37.33
C VAL A 318 12.20 -10.87 -36.28
N GLY A 319 11.22 -11.74 -36.03
CA GLY A 319 11.35 -12.82 -35.03
C GLY A 319 11.02 -12.42 -33.59
N ALA A 320 10.47 -11.21 -33.36
CA ALA A 320 10.04 -10.77 -32.03
C ALA A 320 9.14 -11.81 -31.32
N LEU A 321 9.54 -12.20 -30.11
CA LEU A 321 8.79 -13.15 -29.27
C LEU A 321 7.91 -12.43 -28.24
N ARG A 322 8.28 -11.23 -27.81
CA ARG A 322 7.43 -10.31 -27.05
C ARG A 322 6.74 -9.36 -28.02
N ASN A 323 5.76 -9.90 -28.74
CA ASN A 323 5.10 -9.26 -29.88
C ASN A 323 3.79 -8.52 -29.54
N THR A 324 3.44 -8.41 -28.25
CA THR A 324 2.28 -7.64 -27.79
C THR A 324 2.69 -6.61 -26.76
N HIS A 325 1.96 -5.50 -26.72
CA HIS A 325 2.13 -4.48 -25.68
C HIS A 325 2.10 -5.08 -24.26
N GLU A 326 1.25 -6.08 -24.01
CA GLU A 326 1.13 -6.71 -22.70
C GLU A 326 2.41 -7.45 -22.28
N LEU A 327 3.01 -8.20 -23.20
CA LEU A 327 4.28 -8.89 -22.95
C LEU A 327 5.42 -7.89 -22.73
N ILE A 328 5.46 -6.84 -23.55
CA ILE A 328 6.50 -5.81 -23.49
C ILE A 328 6.39 -5.00 -22.20
N ARG A 329 5.20 -4.49 -21.86
CA ARG A 329 4.99 -3.71 -20.63
C ARG A 329 5.33 -4.54 -19.39
N THR A 330 5.00 -5.84 -19.39
CA THR A 330 5.27 -6.73 -18.26
C THR A 330 6.77 -6.92 -18.08
N HIS A 331 7.51 -7.11 -19.19
CA HIS A 331 8.97 -7.16 -19.17
C HIS A 331 9.57 -5.86 -18.61
N VAL A 332 9.15 -4.70 -19.09
CA VAL A 332 9.70 -3.41 -18.64
C VAL A 332 9.35 -3.12 -17.18
N ASN A 333 8.08 -3.32 -16.79
CA ASN A 333 7.63 -3.14 -15.40
C ASN A 333 8.36 -4.06 -14.41
N SER A 334 8.60 -5.32 -14.77
CA SER A 334 9.35 -6.24 -13.92
C SER A 334 10.85 -5.93 -13.88
N SER A 335 11.41 -5.39 -14.96
CA SER A 335 12.84 -5.06 -15.06
C SER A 335 13.23 -3.77 -14.33
N CYS A 336 12.29 -2.83 -14.18
CA CYS A 336 12.56 -1.49 -13.67
C CYS A 336 11.61 -1.00 -12.57
N GLY A 337 10.67 -1.84 -12.11
CA GLY A 337 9.67 -1.43 -11.12
C GLY A 337 8.72 -0.35 -11.62
N THR A 338 8.65 -0.12 -12.94
CA THR A 338 7.73 0.85 -13.55
C THR A 338 6.29 0.35 -13.48
N SER A 339 5.35 1.26 -13.73
CA SER A 339 3.91 1.00 -13.67
C SER A 339 3.20 1.37 -14.98
N PHE A 340 3.80 1.02 -16.13
CA PHE A 340 3.16 1.24 -17.44
C PHE A 340 1.80 0.55 -17.51
N ALA A 341 0.80 1.31 -17.94
CA ALA A 341 -0.61 0.91 -17.92
C ALA A 341 -0.89 -0.27 -18.84
N ALA A 342 -1.83 -1.15 -18.42
CA ALA A 342 -2.41 -2.14 -19.32
C ALA A 342 -3.29 -1.47 -20.38
N ALA A 343 -3.47 -2.12 -21.52
CA ALA A 343 -4.42 -1.65 -22.53
C ALA A 343 -5.87 -1.79 -21.99
N PRO A 344 -6.77 -0.85 -22.30
CA PRO A 344 -8.17 -0.96 -21.88
C PRO A 344 -8.82 -2.23 -22.46
N THR A 345 -9.52 -2.98 -21.60
CA THR A 345 -10.25 -4.20 -21.98
C THR A 345 -11.76 -3.99 -22.04
N ALA A 346 -12.30 -3.06 -21.25
CA ALA A 346 -13.72 -2.73 -21.26
C ALA A 346 -14.09 -1.92 -22.50
N ALA A 347 -15.14 -2.34 -23.20
CA ALA A 347 -15.72 -1.57 -24.29
C ALA A 347 -16.18 -0.21 -23.77
N PRO A 348 -15.76 0.90 -24.39
CA PRO A 348 -16.17 2.23 -23.98
C PRO A 348 -17.63 2.48 -24.36
N THR A 349 -18.23 3.56 -23.87
CA THR A 349 -19.55 4.00 -24.32
C THR A 349 -19.45 4.53 -25.76
N PRO A 350 -20.35 4.14 -26.68
CA PRO A 350 -20.39 4.72 -28.02
C PRO A 350 -20.71 6.21 -27.96
N SER A 351 -20.10 6.98 -28.87
CA SER A 351 -20.45 8.40 -29.05
C SER A 351 -21.85 8.56 -29.63
N LEU A 352 -22.30 7.59 -30.44
CA LEU A 352 -23.65 7.52 -30.96
C LEU A 352 -24.12 6.06 -31.01
N SER A 353 -25.32 5.81 -30.47
CA SER A 353 -26.06 4.56 -30.67
C SER A 353 -27.29 4.85 -31.51
N ILE A 354 -27.47 4.09 -32.58
CA ILE A 354 -28.57 4.24 -33.53
C ILE A 354 -29.41 2.97 -33.44
N ASN A 355 -30.54 3.07 -32.75
CA ASN A 355 -31.59 2.07 -32.85
C ASN A 355 -32.30 2.26 -34.20
N THR A 356 -32.42 1.18 -34.96
CA THR A 356 -32.95 1.17 -36.33
C THR A 356 -34.48 1.07 -36.36
N ASP A 357 -35.14 1.90 -35.55
CA ASP A 357 -36.59 2.12 -35.57
C ASP A 357 -36.91 3.55 -36.02
N ALA A 358 -38.14 3.76 -36.48
CA ALA A 358 -38.58 5.03 -37.04
C ALA A 358 -38.45 6.20 -36.05
N THR A 359 -38.74 5.98 -34.77
CA THR A 359 -38.70 7.03 -33.75
C THR A 359 -37.26 7.48 -33.50
N SER A 360 -36.37 6.52 -33.23
CA SER A 360 -34.97 6.76 -32.95
C SER A 360 -34.25 7.41 -34.14
N LEU A 361 -34.51 6.95 -35.37
CA LEU A 361 -33.93 7.53 -36.57
C LEU A 361 -34.45 8.96 -36.82
N SER A 362 -35.75 9.20 -36.64
CA SER A 362 -36.32 10.55 -36.82
C SER A 362 -35.79 11.54 -35.77
N ALA A 363 -35.55 11.08 -34.54
CA ALA A 363 -34.91 11.89 -33.50
C ALA A 363 -33.47 12.32 -33.86
N LEU A 364 -32.79 11.56 -34.73
CA LEU A 364 -31.47 11.91 -35.28
C LEU A 364 -31.57 12.80 -36.53
N GLY A 365 -32.77 13.22 -36.93
CA GLY A 365 -32.99 14.01 -38.15
C GLY A 365 -32.86 13.20 -39.44
N ALA A 366 -33.12 11.88 -39.38
CA ALA A 366 -33.03 11.03 -40.55
C ALA A 366 -33.92 11.49 -41.70
N VAL A 367 -33.37 11.49 -42.91
CA VAL A 367 -34.10 11.70 -44.16
C VAL A 367 -34.32 10.36 -44.84
N TYR A 368 -35.58 10.02 -45.02
CA TYR A 368 -36.02 8.73 -45.56
C TYR A 368 -36.12 8.76 -47.09
N PRO A 369 -35.85 7.63 -47.75
CA PRO A 369 -36.08 7.48 -49.18
C PRO A 369 -37.59 7.26 -49.46
N ALA A 370 -37.97 7.01 -50.71
CA ALA A 370 -39.35 6.62 -51.04
C ALA A 370 -39.78 5.41 -50.19
N SER A 371 -40.99 5.44 -49.63
CA SER A 371 -41.48 4.43 -48.68
C SER A 371 -41.54 3.00 -49.23
N THR A 372 -41.47 2.83 -50.54
CA THR A 372 -41.40 1.52 -51.20
C THR A 372 -40.00 0.90 -51.18
N THR A 373 -38.95 1.67 -50.88
CA THR A 373 -37.53 1.25 -51.01
C THR A 373 -36.95 0.65 -49.72
N TYR A 374 -37.66 0.76 -48.60
CA TYR A 374 -37.24 0.24 -47.30
C TYR A 374 -38.42 -0.24 -46.47
N SER A 375 -38.15 -1.04 -45.45
CA SER A 375 -39.14 -1.41 -44.43
C SER A 375 -38.50 -1.59 -43.06
N PHE A 376 -39.25 -1.29 -42.00
CA PHE A 376 -38.87 -1.66 -40.64
C PHE A 376 -39.34 -3.09 -40.37
N ILE A 377 -38.43 -3.93 -39.86
CA ILE A 377 -38.68 -5.34 -39.60
C ILE A 377 -38.26 -5.71 -38.18
N SER A 378 -38.74 -6.86 -37.68
CA SER A 378 -38.15 -7.50 -36.51
C SER A 378 -36.83 -8.14 -36.92
N GLY A 379 -35.76 -7.73 -36.26
CA GLY A 379 -34.38 -8.14 -36.48
C GLY A 379 -33.89 -9.16 -35.46
N ASN A 380 -32.58 -9.21 -35.28
CA ASN A 380 -31.92 -10.14 -34.39
C ASN A 380 -32.34 -9.92 -32.93
N GLY A 381 -32.73 -11.00 -32.25
CA GLY A 381 -33.20 -10.95 -30.86
C GLY A 381 -34.50 -10.15 -30.65
N GLY A 382 -35.32 -9.99 -31.70
CA GLY A 382 -36.59 -9.25 -31.63
C GLY A 382 -36.48 -7.73 -31.65
N ARG A 383 -35.27 -7.18 -31.79
CA ARG A 383 -35.03 -5.73 -31.92
C ARG A 383 -35.44 -5.20 -33.28
N SER A 384 -35.59 -3.88 -33.42
CA SER A 384 -35.92 -3.25 -34.68
C SER A 384 -34.74 -3.24 -35.65
N ALA A 385 -34.99 -3.54 -36.92
CA ALA A 385 -34.03 -3.41 -38.00
C ALA A 385 -34.64 -2.66 -39.19
N VAL A 386 -33.80 -2.06 -40.03
CA VAL A 386 -34.21 -1.50 -41.31
C VAL A 386 -33.75 -2.41 -42.45
N LYS A 387 -34.68 -2.81 -43.31
CA LYS A 387 -34.45 -3.60 -44.52
C LYS A 387 -34.52 -2.72 -45.77
N PHE A 388 -33.65 -3.01 -46.73
CA PHE A 388 -33.58 -2.37 -48.05
C PHE A 388 -33.74 -3.42 -49.16
N ASN A 389 -34.17 -2.96 -50.34
CA ASN A 389 -34.63 -3.83 -51.43
C ASN A 389 -33.60 -3.96 -52.59
N GLY A 390 -32.32 -3.68 -52.32
CA GLY A 390 -31.24 -3.89 -53.28
C GLY A 390 -31.32 -3.02 -54.54
N VAL A 391 -30.64 -3.48 -55.58
CA VAL A 391 -30.51 -2.77 -56.88
C VAL A 391 -31.86 -2.65 -57.59
N ALA A 392 -32.80 -3.57 -57.36
CA ALA A 392 -34.11 -3.55 -57.99
C ALA A 392 -34.98 -2.37 -57.52
N ASN A 393 -34.80 -1.92 -56.27
CA ASN A 393 -35.55 -0.80 -55.71
C ASN A 393 -34.71 -0.07 -54.64
N PRO A 394 -33.70 0.73 -55.04
CA PRO A 394 -32.67 1.22 -54.16
C PRO A 394 -33.18 2.29 -53.19
N GLY A 395 -32.78 2.18 -51.92
CA GLY A 395 -33.09 3.15 -50.86
C GLY A 395 -31.89 3.37 -49.94
N ALA A 396 -31.79 4.57 -49.36
CA ALA A 396 -30.93 4.82 -48.20
C ALA A 396 -31.61 5.77 -47.23
N ILE A 397 -31.36 5.53 -45.95
CA ILE A 397 -31.66 6.50 -44.90
C ILE A 397 -30.40 7.34 -44.68
N ARG A 398 -30.54 8.66 -44.83
CA ARG A 398 -29.47 9.63 -44.56
C ARG A 398 -29.64 10.18 -43.15
N ILE A 399 -28.59 10.13 -42.34
CA ILE A 399 -28.53 10.75 -41.01
C ILE A 399 -27.54 11.92 -41.09
N PRO A 400 -27.99 13.17 -40.82
CA PRO A 400 -27.13 14.34 -40.79
C PRO A 400 -25.92 14.14 -39.89
N ASN A 401 -24.79 14.67 -40.33
CA ASN A 401 -23.56 14.59 -39.56
C ASN A 401 -23.66 15.41 -38.26
N THR A 402 -23.07 14.89 -37.18
CA THR A 402 -23.11 15.50 -35.85
C THR A 402 -21.75 15.42 -35.16
N ALA A 403 -21.60 16.13 -34.03
CA ALA A 403 -20.39 16.04 -33.20
C ALA A 403 -20.05 14.60 -32.77
N ALA A 404 -21.07 13.74 -32.60
CA ALA A 404 -20.86 12.35 -32.21
C ALA A 404 -20.22 11.47 -33.31
N MET A 405 -20.13 11.99 -34.53
CA MET A 405 -19.54 11.35 -35.71
C MET A 405 -18.33 12.13 -36.24
N GLN A 406 -17.61 12.83 -35.35
CA GLN A 406 -16.37 13.54 -35.66
C GLN A 406 -15.16 12.74 -35.16
N PHE A 407 -14.24 12.42 -36.04
CA PHE A 407 -13.12 11.53 -35.76
C PHE A 407 -11.79 12.28 -35.86
N ASN A 408 -10.79 11.88 -35.06
CA ASN A 408 -9.48 12.55 -35.08
C ASN A 408 -8.33 11.55 -35.23
N THR A 409 -8.17 10.64 -34.27
CA THR A 409 -7.08 9.64 -34.30
C THR A 409 -7.61 8.21 -34.46
N GLY A 410 -8.92 8.01 -34.26
CA GLY A 410 -9.55 6.73 -34.50
C GLY A 410 -11.06 6.82 -34.66
N ALA A 411 -11.62 5.78 -35.26
CA ALA A 411 -13.05 5.57 -35.46
C ALA A 411 -13.37 4.08 -35.35
N THR A 412 -14.49 3.75 -34.73
CA THR A 412 -15.04 2.39 -34.78
C THR A 412 -16.52 2.44 -35.12
N ILE A 413 -16.95 1.61 -36.06
CA ILE A 413 -18.35 1.39 -36.39
C ILE A 413 -18.65 -0.08 -36.17
N ASP A 414 -19.62 -0.36 -35.30
CA ASP A 414 -20.12 -1.70 -34.96
C ASP A 414 -21.59 -1.78 -35.31
N LEU A 415 -22.03 -2.87 -35.95
CA LEU A 415 -23.43 -3.06 -36.33
C LEU A 415 -23.78 -4.53 -36.45
N TRP A 416 -25.08 -4.82 -36.38
CA TRP A 416 -25.67 -6.06 -36.86
C TRP A 416 -26.14 -5.88 -38.31
N ALA A 417 -25.92 -6.88 -39.14
CA ALA A 417 -26.40 -6.89 -40.51
C ALA A 417 -26.83 -8.29 -40.96
N ARG A 418 -27.60 -8.33 -42.05
CA ARG A 418 -28.04 -9.53 -42.75
C ARG A 418 -28.08 -9.24 -44.25
N ILE A 419 -27.52 -10.13 -45.05
CA ILE A 419 -27.58 -10.04 -46.52
C ILE A 419 -28.63 -11.01 -47.03
N ASP A 420 -29.63 -10.53 -47.78
CA ASP A 420 -30.78 -11.34 -48.17
C ASP A 420 -30.60 -11.99 -49.56
N SER A 421 -29.80 -11.37 -50.43
CA SER A 421 -29.60 -11.81 -51.81
C SER A 421 -28.13 -11.84 -52.19
N GLY A 422 -27.77 -12.78 -53.06
CA GLY A 422 -26.47 -12.79 -53.74
C GLY A 422 -26.45 -11.90 -54.98
N THR A 423 -27.41 -10.99 -55.14
CA THR A 423 -27.49 -10.06 -56.28
C THR A 423 -27.24 -8.64 -55.78
N GLY A 424 -26.14 -8.03 -56.20
CA GLY A 424 -25.80 -6.66 -55.85
C GLY A 424 -25.27 -5.89 -57.05
N MET A 425 -24.67 -4.74 -56.82
CA MET A 425 -24.17 -3.88 -57.91
C MET A 425 -22.69 -4.18 -58.20
N SER A 426 -22.34 -4.34 -59.47
CA SER A 426 -20.95 -4.41 -59.94
C SER A 426 -20.39 -3.01 -60.17
N GLY A 427 -19.25 -2.71 -59.55
CA GLY A 427 -18.61 -1.38 -59.60
C GLY A 427 -18.10 -0.96 -60.97
N ALA A 428 -17.84 -1.89 -61.89
CA ALA A 428 -17.32 -1.56 -63.21
C ALA A 428 -18.39 -1.00 -64.16
N ASN A 429 -19.65 -1.46 -64.02
CA ASN A 429 -20.68 -1.25 -65.03
C ASN A 429 -22.04 -0.79 -64.45
N GLY A 430 -22.18 -0.71 -63.12
CA GLY A 430 -23.46 -0.40 -62.46
C GLY A 430 -24.53 -1.50 -62.60
N LEU A 431 -24.15 -2.66 -63.15
CA LEU A 431 -25.08 -3.76 -63.42
C LEU A 431 -25.38 -4.55 -62.14
N ALA A 432 -26.62 -5.04 -62.04
CA ALA A 432 -26.97 -6.07 -61.08
C ALA A 432 -26.27 -7.38 -61.47
N SER A 433 -25.47 -7.96 -60.57
CA SER A 433 -24.76 -9.22 -60.82
C SER A 433 -24.91 -10.20 -59.65
N THR A 434 -24.90 -11.50 -59.95
CA THR A 434 -24.93 -12.58 -58.96
C THR A 434 -23.55 -12.96 -58.42
N SER A 435 -22.49 -12.43 -59.03
CA SER A 435 -21.08 -12.58 -58.62
C SER A 435 -20.32 -11.26 -58.82
N GLY A 436 -19.25 -11.03 -58.05
CA GLY A 436 -18.46 -9.79 -58.14
C GLY A 436 -19.22 -8.51 -57.76
N TRP A 437 -20.30 -8.62 -56.99
CA TRP A 437 -21.09 -7.49 -56.48
C TRP A 437 -20.54 -6.92 -55.17
N ALA A 438 -20.94 -5.69 -54.85
CA ALA A 438 -20.80 -5.09 -53.52
C ALA A 438 -22.13 -4.46 -53.05
N MET A 439 -22.30 -4.39 -51.73
CA MET A 439 -23.45 -3.78 -51.07
C MET A 439 -23.01 -3.02 -49.83
N ALA A 440 -23.44 -1.77 -49.70
CA ALA A 440 -23.06 -0.92 -48.58
C ALA A 440 -24.01 -1.09 -47.40
N LEU A 441 -23.47 -1.50 -46.25
CA LEU A 441 -24.22 -1.60 -45.00
C LEU A 441 -24.43 -0.21 -44.42
N VAL A 442 -23.32 0.50 -44.26
CA VAL A 442 -23.27 1.89 -43.80
C VAL A 442 -22.13 2.61 -44.49
N ALA A 443 -22.33 3.88 -44.83
CA ALA A 443 -21.33 4.71 -45.46
C ALA A 443 -21.36 6.16 -44.95
N LYS A 444 -20.20 6.81 -44.86
CA LYS A 444 -20.11 8.28 -44.84
C LYS A 444 -19.59 8.73 -46.20
N SER A 445 -20.51 9.08 -47.12
CA SER A 445 -20.29 9.51 -48.53
C SER A 445 -20.38 8.43 -49.64
N HIS A 446 -19.67 8.64 -50.77
CA HIS A 446 -19.59 7.85 -52.01
C HIS A 446 -18.14 7.48 -52.42
N ASP A 447 -18.01 6.67 -53.47
CA ASP A 447 -16.77 6.11 -54.04
C ASP A 447 -15.59 7.07 -54.27
N GLY A 448 -15.79 8.38 -54.44
CA GLY A 448 -14.73 9.38 -54.56
C GLY A 448 -14.20 9.98 -53.24
N GLY A 449 -14.78 9.59 -52.10
CA GLY A 449 -14.69 10.37 -50.85
C GLY A 449 -14.96 9.62 -49.54
N SER A 450 -15.24 8.32 -49.59
CA SER A 450 -16.05 7.66 -48.57
C SER A 450 -15.42 6.56 -47.74
N VAL A 451 -16.02 6.53 -46.55
CA VAL A 451 -16.08 5.45 -45.57
C VAL A 451 -17.23 4.53 -45.89
N ALA A 452 -17.00 3.23 -46.08
CA ALA A 452 -18.11 2.29 -46.17
C ALA A 452 -17.77 0.94 -45.56
N LEU A 453 -18.71 0.37 -44.82
CA LEU A 453 -18.68 -1.03 -44.46
C LEU A 453 -19.50 -1.77 -45.51
N ASN A 454 -18.85 -2.63 -46.27
CA ASN A 454 -19.43 -3.31 -47.41
C ASN A 454 -19.48 -4.83 -47.18
N ALA A 455 -20.55 -5.44 -47.65
CA ALA A 455 -20.57 -6.85 -48.00
C ALA A 455 -20.16 -7.01 -49.47
N LEU A 456 -19.40 -8.05 -49.77
CA LEU A 456 -18.83 -8.30 -51.10
C LEU A 456 -19.14 -9.72 -51.53
N ALA A 457 -19.34 -9.96 -52.82
CA ALA A 457 -19.53 -11.30 -53.35
C ALA A 457 -18.41 -12.26 -52.90
N ASN A 458 -18.75 -13.55 -52.84
CA ASN A 458 -17.76 -14.61 -52.71
C ASN A 458 -16.73 -14.48 -53.85
N ASP A 459 -15.44 -14.62 -53.52
CA ASP A 459 -14.38 -14.76 -54.51
C ASP A 459 -13.93 -16.21 -54.59
N SER A 460 -14.15 -16.85 -55.74
CA SER A 460 -13.75 -18.23 -55.96
C SER A 460 -12.24 -18.48 -55.82
N ASN A 461 -11.42 -17.42 -55.84
CA ASN A 461 -9.97 -17.51 -55.70
C ASN A 461 -9.47 -17.39 -54.26
N ALA A 462 -10.36 -17.14 -53.29
CA ALA A 462 -10.00 -17.02 -51.87
C ALA A 462 -10.53 -18.21 -51.06
N ALA A 463 -9.77 -18.66 -50.06
CA ALA A 463 -10.21 -19.71 -49.15
C ALA A 463 -11.37 -19.21 -48.25
N GLY A 464 -12.32 -20.08 -47.92
CA GLY A 464 -13.48 -19.77 -47.08
C GLY A 464 -14.82 -19.99 -47.80
N SER A 465 -15.91 -19.54 -47.21
CA SER A 465 -17.27 -19.69 -47.73
C SER A 465 -18.12 -18.45 -47.41
N GLY A 466 -19.24 -18.26 -48.10
CA GLY A 466 -20.09 -17.08 -47.89
C GLY A 466 -19.54 -15.83 -48.58
N TYR A 467 -19.94 -14.65 -48.12
CA TYR A 467 -19.51 -13.37 -48.70
C TYR A 467 -18.27 -12.78 -48.03
N GLY A 468 -17.65 -11.81 -48.69
CA GLY A 468 -16.56 -10.98 -48.18
C GLY A 468 -17.04 -9.79 -47.36
N PHE A 469 -16.12 -9.21 -46.60
CA PHE A 469 -16.31 -7.91 -45.96
C PHE A 469 -15.21 -6.97 -46.36
N GLY A 470 -15.62 -5.78 -46.77
CA GLY A 470 -14.72 -4.71 -47.16
C GLY A 470 -14.94 -3.53 -46.26
N ALA A 471 -13.84 -2.98 -45.80
CA ALA A 471 -13.85 -1.60 -45.39
C ALA A 471 -13.43 -0.78 -46.63
N TRP A 472 -14.44 -0.13 -47.23
CA TRP A 472 -14.35 1.09 -48.02
C TRP A 472 -14.05 0.89 -49.51
N SER A 473 -14.65 1.77 -50.31
CA SER A 473 -14.18 2.08 -51.66
C SER A 473 -13.99 3.59 -51.68
N SER A 474 -12.77 4.09 -51.59
CA SER A 474 -12.48 5.39 -52.18
C SER A 474 -11.00 5.69 -52.36
N SER A 475 -10.76 6.39 -53.46
CA SER A 475 -9.58 7.13 -53.88
C SER A 475 -9.30 8.38 -53.01
N VAL A 476 -9.63 8.35 -51.72
CA VAL A 476 -9.32 9.46 -50.80
C VAL A 476 -7.86 9.36 -50.38
N SER A 477 -7.09 10.40 -50.67
CA SER A 477 -5.69 10.52 -50.21
C SER A 477 -5.59 10.20 -48.71
N GLY A 478 -4.78 9.19 -48.38
CA GLY A 478 -4.56 8.67 -47.02
C GLY A 478 -5.12 7.28 -46.76
N TRP A 479 -6.28 6.92 -47.32
CA TRP A 479 -6.88 5.59 -47.16
C TRP A 479 -6.35 4.61 -48.21
N GLY A 480 -5.79 3.47 -47.76
CA GLY A 480 -5.29 2.42 -48.66
C GLY A 480 -3.91 2.70 -49.28
N THR A 481 -3.13 3.64 -48.73
CA THR A 481 -1.74 3.86 -49.13
C THR A 481 -0.87 2.70 -48.65
N GLY A 482 -0.67 1.66 -49.46
CA GLY A 482 0.23 0.54 -49.14
C GLY A 482 -0.04 -0.73 -49.92
N THR A 483 0.57 -1.84 -49.48
CA THR A 483 0.65 -3.11 -50.23
C THR A 483 -0.50 -4.08 -49.94
N CYS A 484 -1.40 -3.81 -48.97
CA CYS A 484 -2.51 -4.70 -48.61
C CYS A 484 -3.86 -4.30 -49.25
N THR A 485 -4.67 -5.30 -49.61
CA THR A 485 -6.01 -5.15 -50.20
C THR A 485 -7.06 -4.95 -49.12
N ILE A 486 -7.77 -3.82 -49.08
CA ILE A 486 -8.80 -3.40 -48.07
C ILE A 486 -10.06 -4.29 -47.96
N VAL A 487 -10.01 -5.48 -48.55
CA VAL A 487 -11.10 -6.44 -48.66
C VAL A 487 -10.64 -7.75 -48.07
N ASN A 488 -11.44 -8.30 -47.15
CA ASN A 488 -11.36 -9.71 -46.83
C ASN A 488 -12.40 -10.50 -47.63
N ARG A 489 -11.95 -11.60 -48.24
CA ARG A 489 -12.75 -12.43 -49.13
C ARG A 489 -13.10 -13.73 -48.43
N ASN A 490 -14.40 -14.04 -48.40
CA ASN A 490 -14.99 -15.29 -47.91
C ASN A 490 -14.94 -15.63 -46.39
N PRO A 491 -14.82 -14.67 -45.43
CA PRO A 491 -15.02 -14.97 -44.01
C PRO A 491 -16.51 -14.93 -43.56
N GLY A 492 -17.44 -14.58 -44.46
CA GLY A 492 -18.84 -14.26 -44.13
C GLY A 492 -19.76 -15.46 -43.97
N ALA A 493 -20.99 -15.18 -43.54
CA ALA A 493 -22.02 -16.19 -43.30
C ALA A 493 -22.83 -16.50 -44.57
N ALA A 494 -23.80 -17.42 -44.45
CA ALA A 494 -24.76 -17.66 -45.52
C ALA A 494 -25.69 -16.45 -45.73
N LEU A 495 -26.36 -16.40 -46.89
CA LEU A 495 -27.43 -15.42 -47.09
C LEU A 495 -28.57 -15.68 -46.08
N GLY A 496 -29.22 -14.62 -45.64
CA GLY A 496 -30.33 -14.63 -44.69
C GLY A 496 -29.93 -14.76 -43.22
N THR A 497 -28.64 -14.89 -42.89
CA THR A 497 -28.19 -14.99 -41.49
C THR A 497 -27.72 -13.66 -40.94
N TRP A 498 -28.12 -13.33 -39.70
CA TRP A 498 -27.59 -12.18 -38.97
C TRP A 498 -26.14 -12.40 -38.56
N PHE A 499 -25.31 -11.37 -38.75
CA PHE A 499 -23.94 -11.32 -38.28
C PHE A 499 -23.66 -9.95 -37.67
N ARG A 500 -22.60 -9.90 -36.86
CA ARG A 500 -22.06 -8.64 -36.35
C ARG A 500 -20.80 -8.29 -37.10
N LEU A 501 -20.68 -7.03 -37.52
CA LEU A 501 -19.52 -6.51 -38.19
C LEU A 501 -19.01 -5.27 -37.45
N THR A 502 -17.71 -5.27 -37.14
CA THR A 502 -17.04 -4.14 -36.53
C THR A 502 -15.88 -3.71 -37.42
N ALA A 503 -15.84 -2.45 -37.83
CA ALA A 503 -14.70 -1.86 -38.52
C ALA A 503 -14.02 -0.85 -37.59
N VAL A 504 -12.71 -1.01 -37.41
CA VAL A 504 -11.88 -0.12 -36.60
C VAL A 504 -10.85 0.55 -37.50
N ALA A 505 -10.73 1.87 -37.43
CA ALA A 505 -9.74 2.65 -38.16
C ALA A 505 -8.93 3.53 -37.22
N SER A 506 -7.62 3.61 -37.45
CA SER A 506 -6.68 4.38 -36.65
C SER A 506 -5.64 5.07 -37.52
N THR A 507 -5.36 6.36 -37.25
CA THR A 507 -4.29 7.11 -37.95
C THR A 507 -2.91 6.50 -37.73
N THR A 508 -2.74 5.65 -36.72
CA THR A 508 -1.46 5.05 -36.37
C THR A 508 -1.41 3.56 -36.62
N THR A 509 -2.52 2.83 -36.49
CA THR A 509 -2.53 1.34 -36.62
C THR A 509 -3.32 0.82 -37.82
N GLY A 510 -3.79 1.72 -38.68
CA GLY A 510 -4.50 1.38 -39.90
C GLY A 510 -5.90 0.84 -39.63
N THR A 511 -6.35 -0.09 -40.48
CA THR A 511 -7.73 -0.59 -40.49
C THR A 511 -7.80 -2.05 -40.09
N ARG A 512 -8.79 -2.39 -39.25
CA ARG A 512 -9.13 -3.76 -38.83
C ARG A 512 -10.62 -4.03 -39.03
N ILE A 513 -10.97 -5.25 -39.41
CA ILE A 513 -12.36 -5.70 -39.55
C ILE A 513 -12.56 -6.96 -38.72
N TYR A 514 -13.68 -7.00 -38.01
CA TYR A 514 -14.09 -8.11 -37.17
C TYR A 514 -15.43 -8.63 -37.60
N HIS A 515 -15.54 -9.94 -37.72
CA HIS A 515 -16.78 -10.65 -37.97
C HIS A 515 -17.12 -11.45 -36.72
N ASN A 516 -18.31 -11.22 -36.15
CA ASN A 516 -18.74 -11.79 -34.87
C ASN A 516 -17.67 -11.62 -33.78
N LYS A 517 -17.13 -10.40 -33.69
CA LYS A 517 -16.05 -9.96 -32.78
C LYS A 517 -14.68 -10.60 -33.03
N GLN A 518 -14.55 -11.56 -33.93
CA GLN A 518 -13.27 -12.17 -34.29
C GLN A 518 -12.56 -11.34 -35.35
N LEU A 519 -11.26 -11.06 -35.16
CA LEU A 519 -10.46 -10.34 -36.14
C LEU A 519 -10.35 -11.18 -37.41
N ILE A 520 -10.82 -10.64 -38.52
CA ILE A 520 -10.76 -11.30 -39.82
C ILE A 520 -9.83 -10.57 -40.79
N TYR A 521 -9.51 -9.29 -40.53
CA TYR A 521 -8.68 -8.50 -41.42
C TYR A 521 -7.92 -7.43 -40.66
N SER A 522 -6.64 -7.20 -41.01
CA SER A 522 -5.80 -6.13 -40.47
C SER A 522 -4.88 -5.60 -41.57
N CYS A 523 -4.86 -4.28 -41.75
CA CYS A 523 -4.00 -3.61 -42.73
C CYS A 523 -3.48 -2.30 -42.13
N PRO A 524 -2.25 -2.32 -41.57
CA PRO A 524 -1.64 -1.17 -40.91
C PRO A 524 -1.42 0.03 -41.84
N SER A 525 -1.27 -0.20 -43.15
CA SER A 525 -1.07 0.85 -44.15
C SER A 525 -2.38 1.47 -44.66
N ALA A 526 -3.54 0.94 -44.29
CA ALA A 526 -4.83 1.53 -44.60
C ALA A 526 -5.20 2.57 -43.52
N VAL A 527 -4.63 3.78 -43.65
CA VAL A 527 -4.71 4.85 -42.65
C VAL A 527 -5.90 5.79 -42.92
N PRO A 528 -6.59 6.30 -41.88
CA PRO A 528 -7.71 7.20 -42.06
C PRO A 528 -7.39 8.65 -42.49
N ASN A 529 -8.09 9.13 -43.52
CA ASN A 529 -8.41 10.56 -43.72
C ASN A 529 -9.72 10.94 -43.03
N PHE A 530 -9.62 11.41 -41.79
CA PHE A 530 -10.78 11.86 -41.02
C PHE A 530 -11.30 13.23 -41.42
N THR A 531 -10.47 14.11 -41.97
CA THR A 531 -10.93 15.42 -42.48
C THR A 531 -12.02 15.25 -43.53
N GLY A 532 -11.82 14.34 -44.50
CA GLY A 532 -12.83 14.01 -45.51
C GLY A 532 -14.07 13.35 -44.90
N MET A 533 -13.88 12.33 -44.06
CA MET A 533 -14.97 11.59 -43.39
C MET A 533 -15.86 12.52 -42.54
N ASN A 534 -15.26 13.46 -41.82
CA ASN A 534 -15.93 14.39 -40.92
C ASN A 534 -16.80 15.42 -41.64
N GLY A 535 -16.63 15.60 -42.95
CA GLY A 535 -17.48 16.48 -43.76
C GLY A 535 -18.75 15.80 -44.30
N GLN A 536 -19.02 14.54 -43.93
CA GLN A 536 -20.00 13.71 -44.64
C GLN A 536 -21.10 13.19 -43.70
N ASP A 537 -22.34 13.19 -44.19
CA ASP A 537 -23.49 12.54 -43.56
C ASP A 537 -23.32 11.01 -43.53
N LEU A 538 -24.03 10.34 -42.62
CA LEU A 538 -24.09 8.88 -42.56
C LEU A 538 -25.24 8.37 -43.43
N TYR A 539 -25.01 7.32 -44.20
CA TYR A 539 -25.98 6.66 -45.05
C TYR A 539 -26.08 5.19 -44.64
N ILE A 540 -27.30 4.69 -44.48
CA ILE A 540 -27.58 3.28 -44.22
C ILE A 540 -28.25 2.71 -45.47
N GLY A 541 -27.73 1.61 -45.99
CA GLY A 541 -28.33 0.86 -47.11
C GLY A 541 -27.84 1.21 -48.52
N ARG A 542 -27.04 2.27 -48.70
CA ARG A 542 -26.23 2.55 -49.90
C ARG A 542 -25.21 3.65 -49.60
N TYR A 543 -24.41 4.01 -50.59
CA TYR A 543 -23.60 5.22 -50.55
C TYR A 543 -24.46 6.49 -50.64
N SER A 544 -23.84 7.67 -50.51
CA SER A 544 -24.53 8.93 -50.82
C SER A 544 -24.97 9.01 -52.28
N SER A 545 -24.24 8.34 -53.18
CA SER A 545 -24.58 8.08 -54.58
C SER A 545 -25.49 6.85 -54.76
N VAL A 546 -25.96 6.59 -55.98
CA VAL A 546 -26.76 5.39 -56.33
C VAL A 546 -26.03 4.06 -56.17
N TRP A 547 -24.71 4.08 -55.96
CA TRP A 547 -23.87 2.89 -55.89
C TRP A 547 -24.09 2.02 -54.65
N TYR A 548 -23.96 0.71 -54.89
CA TYR A 548 -24.02 -0.38 -53.93
C TYR A 548 -25.26 -0.41 -53.00
N PRO A 549 -26.48 -0.39 -53.56
CA PRO A 549 -27.70 -0.61 -52.78
C PRO A 549 -27.70 -1.96 -52.07
N LEU A 550 -28.06 -1.93 -50.79
CA LEU A 550 -28.16 -3.11 -49.94
C LEU A 550 -29.45 -3.89 -50.23
N ASP A 551 -29.29 -5.17 -50.53
CA ASP A 551 -30.35 -6.18 -50.44
C ASP A 551 -30.16 -6.96 -49.13
N GLY A 552 -30.82 -6.48 -48.08
CA GLY A 552 -30.53 -6.92 -46.71
C GLY A 552 -31.03 -5.96 -45.66
N ALA A 553 -30.60 -6.19 -44.41
CA ALA A 553 -31.02 -5.40 -43.26
C ALA A 553 -29.85 -5.01 -42.36
N VAL A 554 -29.99 -3.88 -41.67
CA VAL A 554 -29.02 -3.35 -40.69
C VAL A 554 -29.74 -3.07 -39.37
N GLN A 555 -29.02 -3.31 -38.27
CA GLN A 555 -29.52 -3.16 -36.91
C GLN A 555 -28.43 -2.62 -35.95
N ASP A 556 -28.85 -1.89 -34.92
CA ASP A 556 -28.06 -1.49 -33.73
C ASP A 556 -26.67 -0.94 -34.09
N ILE A 557 -26.63 0.17 -34.83
CA ILE A 557 -25.35 0.77 -35.24
C ILE A 557 -24.76 1.55 -34.07
N ARG A 558 -23.52 1.27 -33.72
CA ARG A 558 -22.74 1.97 -32.69
C ARG A 558 -21.52 2.62 -33.31
N ILE A 559 -21.31 3.88 -32.99
CA ILE A 559 -20.19 4.68 -33.47
C ILE A 559 -19.35 5.07 -32.27
N TYR A 560 -18.04 4.99 -32.43
CA TYR A 560 -17.04 5.39 -31.45
C TYR A 560 -16.05 6.34 -32.10
N GLN A 561 -15.74 7.45 -31.43
CA GLN A 561 -14.72 8.43 -31.84
C GLN A 561 -13.29 7.98 -31.48
N GLN A 562 -13.08 6.68 -31.36
CA GLN A 562 -11.80 6.07 -31.03
C GLN A 562 -11.64 4.71 -31.73
N ALA A 563 -10.39 4.32 -31.96
CA ALA A 563 -10.05 3.00 -32.47
C ALA A 563 -10.08 1.99 -31.32
N LEU A 564 -11.04 1.07 -31.30
CA LEU A 564 -11.14 0.07 -30.24
C LEU A 564 -9.99 -0.95 -30.30
N THR A 565 -9.52 -1.40 -29.14
CA THR A 565 -8.59 -2.53 -29.04
C THR A 565 -9.31 -3.86 -29.35
N ASP A 566 -8.55 -4.91 -29.65
CA ASP A 566 -9.13 -6.25 -29.87
C ASP A 566 -9.96 -6.71 -28.66
N ALA A 567 -9.45 -6.47 -27.44
CA ALA A 567 -10.15 -6.79 -26.20
C ALA A 567 -11.46 -6.00 -26.06
N GLN A 568 -11.45 -4.71 -26.41
CA GLN A 568 -12.67 -3.90 -26.38
C GLN A 568 -13.70 -4.36 -27.41
N VAL A 569 -13.29 -4.78 -28.60
CA VAL A 569 -14.21 -5.35 -29.61
C VAL A 569 -14.83 -6.65 -29.11
N GLN A 570 -14.06 -7.51 -28.45
CA GLN A 570 -14.57 -8.74 -27.82
C GLN A 570 -15.58 -8.44 -26.71
N ALA A 571 -15.34 -7.37 -25.94
CA ALA A 571 -16.19 -6.92 -24.85
C ALA A 571 -17.45 -6.15 -25.30
N LEU A 572 -17.62 -5.86 -26.60
CA LEU A 572 -18.82 -5.15 -27.08
C LEU A 572 -20.10 -5.95 -26.76
N PRO A 573 -21.23 -5.30 -26.43
CA PRO A 573 -22.45 -5.97 -25.97
C PRO A 573 -23.16 -6.73 -27.08
#